data_AF-A0A7W0YQV5-F1
#
_entry.id   AF-A0A7W0YQV5-F1
#
_cell.length_a   1.000
_cell.length_b   1.000
_cell.length_c   1.000
_cell.angle_alpha   90.00
_cell.angle_beta   90.00
_cell.angle_gamma   90.00
#
_symmetry.space_group_name_H-M   'P 1'
#
loop_
_entity.id
_entity.type
_entity.pdbx_description
1 polymer ?
#
loop_
_entity_poly.entity_id
_entity_poly.type
_entity_poly.pdbx_seq_one_letter_code
_entity_poly.pdbx_strand_id
1 'polypeptide(L)'
;METRAWLLKKHGPVCAYCERKITPSLITLDHVTPRKGMTAYDRRANLLLACPACNMDKADKSFLAFLLARKSRAASVLRYGEHLSGMLIKLASEIAGPDATARAARLADPEYPYLD
;
A
#
# COMPACT_ATOMS: atom_id res chain seq x y z
N MET A 1 -6.17 17.74 -5.56
CA MET A 1 -5.74 16.58 -6.37
C MET A 1 -6.41 15.33 -5.83
N GLU A 2 -7.05 14.56 -6.71
CA GLU A 2 -7.67 13.26 -6.39
C GLU A 2 -6.63 12.26 -5.85
N THR A 3 -6.99 11.40 -4.89
CA THR A 3 -6.06 10.45 -4.24
C THR A 3 -5.34 9.54 -5.24
N ARG A 4 -6.05 9.03 -6.26
CA ARG A 4 -5.46 8.16 -7.28
C ARG A 4 -4.37 8.88 -8.09
N ALA A 5 -4.67 10.08 -8.59
CA ALA A 5 -3.72 10.90 -9.33
C ALA A 5 -2.51 11.27 -8.48
N TRP A 6 -2.72 11.57 -7.20
CA TRP A 6 -1.65 11.85 -6.25
C TRP A 6 -0.72 10.64 -6.04
N LEU A 7 -1.28 9.44 -5.82
CA LEU A 7 -0.50 8.22 -5.67
C LEU A 7 0.26 7.85 -6.95
N LEU A 8 -0.37 7.99 -8.12
CA LEU A 8 0.28 7.75 -9.41
C LEU A 8 1.46 8.70 -9.64
N LYS A 9 1.31 9.97 -9.28
CA LYS A 9 2.39 10.95 -9.35
C LYS A 9 3.52 10.61 -8.39
N LYS A 10 3.19 10.11 -7.19
CA LYS A 10 4.18 9.83 -6.14
C LYS A 10 4.97 8.55 -6.38
N HIS A 11 4.31 7.47 -6.76
CA HIS A 11 4.90 6.12 -6.80
C HIS A 11 4.98 5.53 -8.21
N GLY A 12 4.41 6.20 -9.21
CA GLY A 12 4.14 5.59 -10.51
C GLY A 12 3.01 4.55 -10.42
N PRO A 13 2.71 3.83 -11.53
CA PRO A 13 1.63 2.88 -11.55
C PRO A 13 2.08 1.50 -11.02
N VAL A 14 2.49 1.46 -9.76
CA VAL A 14 2.97 0.26 -9.06
C VAL A 14 1.92 -0.23 -8.07
N CYS A 15 1.66 -1.54 -8.05
CA CYS A 15 0.78 -2.15 -7.07
C CYS A 15 1.44 -2.19 -5.68
N ALA A 16 0.85 -1.54 -4.68
CA ALA A 16 1.37 -1.46 -3.31
C ALA A 16 1.41 -2.80 -2.55
N TYR A 17 0.82 -3.87 -3.10
CA TYR A 17 0.88 -5.23 -2.53
C TYR A 17 1.93 -6.15 -3.16
N CYS A 18 2.08 -6.12 -4.47
CA CYS A 18 2.91 -7.09 -5.21
C CYS A 18 4.03 -6.45 -6.02
N GLU A 19 4.17 -5.12 -5.93
CA GLU A 19 5.20 -4.31 -6.61
C GLU A 19 5.19 -4.38 -8.14
N ARG A 20 4.24 -5.09 -8.76
CA ARG A 20 4.10 -5.12 -10.22
C ARG A 20 3.71 -3.74 -10.75
N LYS A 21 4.43 -3.29 -11.78
CA LYS A 21 4.03 -2.16 -12.62
C LYS A 21 2.80 -2.55 -13.44
N ILE A 22 1.78 -1.73 -13.41
CA ILE A 22 0.49 -1.92 -14.09
C ILE A 22 0.27 -0.75 -15.03
N THR A 23 -0.47 -0.92 -16.12
CA THR A 23 -0.86 0.21 -16.94
C THR A 23 -1.64 1.22 -16.09
N PRO A 24 -1.34 2.54 -16.17
CA PRO A 24 -2.03 3.55 -15.37
C PRO A 24 -3.56 3.56 -15.53
N SER A 25 -4.13 3.03 -16.60
CA SER A 25 -5.59 2.91 -16.78
C SER A 25 -6.20 1.71 -16.03
N LEU A 26 -5.42 0.66 -15.76
CA LEU A 26 -5.88 -0.59 -15.14
C LEU A 26 -5.64 -0.62 -13.63
N ILE A 27 -4.76 0.24 -13.10
CA ILE A 27 -4.47 0.27 -11.68
C ILE A 27 -5.63 0.88 -10.90
N THR A 28 -6.06 0.17 -9.85
CA THR A 28 -7.23 0.51 -9.05
C THR A 28 -6.82 1.13 -7.71
N LEU A 29 -7.78 1.73 -7.01
CA LEU A 29 -7.64 2.03 -5.58
C LEU A 29 -8.25 0.89 -4.76
N ASP A 30 -7.52 0.41 -3.76
CA ASP A 30 -8.03 -0.50 -2.73
C ASP A 30 -8.26 0.26 -1.42
N HIS A 31 -9.39 -0.01 -0.77
CA HIS A 31 -9.66 0.39 0.61
C HIS A 31 -9.05 -0.62 1.56
N VAL A 32 -7.98 -0.22 2.25
CA VAL A 32 -7.21 -1.10 3.14
C VAL A 32 -8.10 -1.71 4.22
N THR A 33 -8.94 -0.89 4.86
CA THR A 33 -10.01 -1.33 5.75
C THR A 33 -11.37 -1.15 5.06
N PRO A 34 -11.90 -2.20 4.40
CA PRO A 34 -13.19 -2.10 3.75
C PRO A 34 -14.32 -2.16 4.80
N ARG A 35 -15.29 -1.24 4.71
CA ARG A 35 -16.60 -1.37 5.37
C ARG A 35 -17.69 -0.90 4.42
N LYS A 36 -18.65 -1.77 4.12
CA LYS A 36 -19.78 -1.47 3.24
C LYS A 36 -20.62 -0.32 3.83
N GLY A 37 -21.00 0.64 2.99
CA GLY A 37 -22.02 1.65 3.30
C GLY A 37 -21.57 2.88 4.09
N MET A 38 -20.27 3.15 4.23
CA MET A 38 -19.78 4.32 4.97
C MET A 38 -18.76 5.14 4.15
N THR A 39 -18.97 6.45 4.05
CA THR A 39 -18.16 7.41 3.28
C THR A 39 -16.85 7.82 3.98
N ALA A 40 -16.73 7.59 5.29
CA ALA A 40 -15.57 7.98 6.08
C ALA A 40 -14.26 7.25 5.70
N TYR A 41 -14.33 6.22 4.85
CA TYR A 41 -13.22 5.34 4.49
C TYR A 41 -12.54 5.70 3.16
N ASP A 42 -13.07 6.66 2.40
CA ASP A 42 -12.44 7.23 1.19
C ASP A 42 -11.30 8.19 1.51
N ARG A 43 -10.93 8.29 2.80
CA ARG A 43 -9.77 9.07 3.23
C ARG A 43 -8.51 8.49 2.58
N ARG A 44 -7.67 9.38 2.08
CA ARG A 44 -6.36 9.05 1.52
C ARG A 44 -5.56 8.10 2.42
N ALA A 45 -5.63 8.29 3.75
CA ALA A 45 -4.99 7.46 4.77
C ALA A 45 -5.50 6.00 4.89
N ASN A 46 -6.42 5.57 4.02
CA ASN A 46 -6.96 4.21 3.94
C ASN A 46 -6.93 3.66 2.50
N LEU A 47 -6.27 4.34 1.56
CA LEU A 47 -6.29 3.99 0.13
C LEU A 47 -4.89 3.66 -0.38
N LEU A 48 -4.77 2.61 -1.18
CA LEU A 48 -3.55 2.20 -1.87
C LEU A 48 -3.80 1.98 -3.36
N LEU A 49 -2.74 2.14 -4.17
CA LEU A 49 -2.75 1.62 -5.54
C LEU A 49 -2.64 0.10 -5.53
N ALA A 50 -3.54 -0.57 -6.24
CA ALA A 50 -3.55 -2.03 -6.33
C ALA A 50 -3.75 -2.49 -7.78
N CYS A 51 -3.10 -3.58 -8.18
CA CYS A 51 -3.43 -4.27 -9.42
C CYS A 51 -4.80 -4.96 -9.29
N PRO A 52 -5.54 -5.18 -10.40
CA PRO A 52 -6.83 -5.86 -10.36
C PRO A 52 -6.79 -7.21 -9.65
N ALA A 53 -5.73 -8.00 -9.87
CA ALA A 53 -5.57 -9.30 -9.24
C ALA A 53 -5.42 -9.22 -7.71
N CYS A 54 -4.64 -8.27 -7.19
CA CYS A 54 -4.49 -8.11 -5.73
C CYS A 54 -5.72 -7.47 -5.09
N ASN A 55 -6.37 -6.52 -5.78
CA ASN A 55 -7.60 -5.89 -5.28
C ASN A 55 -8.74 -6.94 -5.20
N MET A 56 -8.86 -7.79 -6.22
CA MET A 56 -9.82 -8.90 -6.24
C MET A 56 -9.46 -10.00 -5.24
N ASP A 57 -8.19 -10.35 -5.08
CA ASP A 57 -7.77 -11.31 -4.05
C ASP A 57 -8.04 -10.74 -2.65
N LYS A 58 -7.77 -9.46 -2.40
CA LYS A 58 -8.08 -8.85 -1.10
C LYS A 58 -9.58 -8.80 -0.86
N ALA A 59 -10.36 -8.26 -1.80
CA ALA A 59 -11.80 -8.09 -1.70
C ALA A 59 -12.23 -7.59 -0.30
N ASP A 60 -13.03 -8.38 0.41
CA ASP A 60 -13.53 -8.10 1.75
C ASP A 60 -12.68 -8.72 2.89
N LYS A 61 -11.57 -9.40 2.56
CA LYS A 61 -10.63 -9.91 3.56
C LYS A 61 -10.12 -8.76 4.42
N SER A 62 -9.99 -9.02 5.72
CA SER A 62 -9.36 -8.07 6.63
C SER A 62 -7.92 -7.81 6.19
N PHE A 63 -7.46 -6.58 6.39
CA PHE A 63 -6.10 -6.20 6.00
C PHE A 63 -5.04 -7.09 6.64
N LEU A 64 -5.22 -7.39 7.93
CA LEU A 64 -4.34 -8.29 8.68
C LEU A 64 -4.25 -9.68 8.04
N ALA A 65 -5.39 -10.31 7.75
CA ALA A 65 -5.41 -11.64 7.15
C ALA A 65 -4.74 -11.63 5.76
N PHE A 66 -4.99 -10.59 4.98
CA PHE A 66 -4.42 -10.44 3.64
C PHE A 66 -2.89 -10.29 3.64
N LEU A 67 -2.35 -9.54 4.62
CA LEU A 67 -0.91 -9.38 4.81
C LEU A 67 -0.25 -10.63 5.39
N LEU A 68 -0.89 -11.31 6.35
CA LEU A 68 -0.34 -12.53 6.95
C LEU A 68 -0.25 -13.68 5.94
N ALA A 69 -1.19 -13.77 4.99
CA ALA A 69 -1.15 -14.76 3.90
C ALA A 69 0.10 -14.62 3.02
N ARG A 70 0.70 -13.43 2.95
CA ARG A 70 1.97 -13.20 2.24
C ARG A 70 2.69 -11.98 2.84
N LYS A 71 3.54 -12.22 3.84
CA LYS A 71 4.24 -11.17 4.61
C LYS A 71 5.03 -10.18 3.76
N SER A 72 5.51 -10.58 2.57
CA SER A 72 6.19 -9.66 1.63
C SER A 72 5.29 -8.49 1.22
N ARG A 73 3.97 -8.65 1.24
CA ARG A 73 3.01 -7.55 1.01
C ARG A 73 3.14 -6.45 2.05
N ALA A 74 3.44 -6.79 3.31
CA ALA A 74 3.57 -5.81 4.37
C ALA A 74 4.79 -4.89 4.14
N ALA A 75 5.91 -5.46 3.71
CA ALA A 75 7.09 -4.69 3.31
C ALA A 75 6.79 -3.74 2.12
N SER A 76 6.06 -4.24 1.12
CA SER A 76 5.61 -3.43 -0.02
C SER A 76 4.68 -2.28 0.41
N VAL A 77 3.74 -2.56 1.33
CA VAL A 77 2.85 -1.52 1.88
C VAL A 77 3.64 -0.41 2.58
N LEU A 78 4.70 -0.74 3.33
CA LEU A 78 5.53 0.28 3.98
C LEU A 78 6.25 1.19 2.99
N ARG A 79 6.53 0.70 1.77
CA ARG A 79 7.20 1.48 0.71
C ARG A 79 6.26 2.36 -0.11
N TYR A 80 5.03 1.90 -0.34
CA TYR A 80 4.06 2.54 -1.26
C TYR A 80 2.81 3.09 -0.55
N GLY A 81 2.83 3.08 0.78
CA GLY A 81 1.67 3.32 1.63
C GLY A 81 2.00 4.13 2.87
N GLU A 82 3.13 4.85 2.90
CA GLU A 82 3.59 5.64 4.03
C GLU A 82 2.60 6.74 4.47
N HIS A 83 1.64 7.11 3.62
CA HIS A 83 0.55 8.04 3.94
C HIS A 83 -0.64 7.40 4.65
N LEU A 84 -0.66 6.08 4.82
CA LEU A 84 -1.72 5.40 5.55
C LEU A 84 -1.73 5.86 7.02
N SER A 85 -2.86 5.65 7.69
CA SER A 85 -2.97 5.98 9.11
C SER A 85 -1.88 5.27 9.94
N GLY A 86 -1.43 5.89 11.03
CA GLY A 86 -0.37 5.33 11.87
C GLY A 86 -0.69 3.93 12.41
N MET A 87 -1.97 3.61 12.63
CA MET A 87 -2.40 2.26 13.00
C MET A 87 -2.12 1.23 11.90
N LEU A 88 -2.41 1.55 10.65
CA LEU A 88 -2.16 0.66 9.50
C LEU A 88 -0.68 0.50 9.21
N ILE A 89 0.10 1.58 9.35
CA ILE A 89 1.56 1.54 9.25
C ILE A 89 2.14 0.64 10.33
N LYS A 90 1.73 0.84 11.59
CA LYS A 90 2.19 0.01 12.72
C LYS A 90 1.92 -1.47 12.48
N LEU A 91 0.71 -1.81 12.02
CA LEU A 91 0.34 -3.20 11.68
C LEU A 91 1.24 -3.77 10.58
N ALA A 92 1.50 -3.02 9.51
CA ALA A 92 2.38 -3.46 8.43
C ALA A 92 3.82 -3.65 8.91
N SER A 93 4.34 -2.74 9.75
CA SER A 93 5.68 -2.84 10.35
C SER A 93 5.83 -4.08 11.24
N GLU A 94 4.84 -4.38 12.07
CA GLU A 94 4.85 -5.58 12.93
C GLU A 94 4.88 -6.88 12.10
N ILE A 95 4.17 -6.93 10.98
CA ILE A 95 4.14 -8.11 10.09
C ILE A 95 5.43 -8.22 9.26
N ALA A 96 5.95 -7.09 8.76
CA ALA A 96 7.13 -7.06 7.91
C ALA A 96 8.42 -7.32 8.69
N GLY A 97 8.44 -6.98 9.98
CA GLY A 97 9.61 -7.08 10.83
C GLY A 97 10.56 -5.87 10.72
N PRO A 98 11.56 -5.79 11.62
CA PRO A 98 12.42 -4.62 11.76
C PRO A 98 13.27 -4.34 10.52
N ASP A 99 13.86 -5.36 9.90
CA ASP A 99 14.74 -5.19 8.73
C ASP A 99 13.99 -4.62 7.53
N ALA A 100 12.80 -5.16 7.25
CA ALA A 100 11.95 -4.69 6.16
C ALA A 100 11.45 -3.27 6.41
N THR A 101 11.11 -2.94 7.66
CA THR A 101 10.70 -1.59 8.06
C THR A 101 11.85 -0.59 7.87
N ALA A 102 13.05 -0.90 8.35
CA ALA A 102 14.23 -0.05 8.18
C ALA A 102 14.62 0.09 6.70
N ARG A 103 14.46 -0.96 5.89
CA ARG A 103 14.65 -0.89 4.43
C ARG A 103 13.62 0.03 3.78
N ALA A 104 12.34 -0.08 4.14
CA ALA A 104 11.29 0.77 3.57
C ALA A 104 11.54 2.26 3.91
N ALA A 105 11.94 2.56 5.15
CA ALA A 105 12.30 3.92 5.57
C ALA A 105 13.46 4.50 4.74
N ARG A 106 14.52 3.71 4.51
CA ARG A 106 15.65 4.12 3.65
C ARG A 106 15.22 4.36 2.21
N LEU A 107 14.38 3.50 1.64
CA LEU A 107 13.91 3.67 0.26
C LEU A 107 12.89 4.81 0.08
N ALA A 108 12.28 5.27 1.18
CA ALA A 108 11.41 6.44 1.17
C ALA A 108 12.19 7.76 1.32
N ASP A 109 13.46 7.69 1.72
CA ASP A 109 14.36 8.85 1.83
C ASP A 109 14.88 9.24 0.44
N PRO A 110 14.52 10.43 -0.09
CA PRO A 110 14.97 10.87 -1.39
C PRO A 110 16.47 11.14 -1.46
N GLU A 111 17.16 11.29 -0.32
CA GLU A 111 18.61 11.47 -0.25
C GLU A 111 19.35 10.12 -0.14
N TYR A 112 18.64 9.00 -0.11
CA TYR A 112 19.26 7.69 0.02
C TYR A 112 20.09 7.36 -1.24
N PRO A 113 21.41 7.15 -1.12
CA PRO A 113 22.31 7.08 -2.27
C PRO A 113 22.18 5.80 -3.11
N TYR A 114 21.37 4.83 -2.66
CA TYR A 114 21.12 3.57 -3.35
C TYR A 114 19.63 3.46 -3.70
N LEU A 115 19.14 4.43 -4.48
CA LEU A 115 17.88 4.35 -5.20
C LEU A 115 18.21 3.78 -6.60
N ASP A 116 18.36 2.47 -6.67
CA ASP A 116 18.56 1.71 -7.90
C ASP A 116 17.37 1.81 -8.89
#